data_AF-A0A8H5DJ82-F1
#
_entry.id   AF-A0A8H5DJ82-F1
#
_cell.length_a   1.000
_cell.length_b   1.000
_cell.length_c   1.000
_cell.angle_alpha   90.00
_cell.angle_beta   90.00
_cell.angle_gamma   90.00
#
_symmetry.space_group_name_H-M   'P 1'
#
loop_
_entity.id
_entity.type
_entity.pdbx_description
1 polymer ?
#
loop_
_entity_poly.entity_id
_entity_poly.type
_entity_poly.pdbx_seq_one_letter_code
_entity_poly.pdbx_strand_id
1 'polypeptide(L)'
;MSTGVQQWTVEKPWLETHCLLGEGPFYEESTGTLRFVDIRNKRLHHVKVADGPSSLKTIQLDVCPTVTANMAGVDPQERIAIGIKYGLAVLDVKKETYDLIQPFEEPPNERMRSNDGGVDPLGRFWLGTMTDFGLGPFKPEGKLPCPAAPHHACHNI
;
A
#
# COMPACT_ATOMS: atom_id res chain seq x y z
N MET A 1 -28.17 -30.33 -10.61
CA MET A 1 -26.71 -30.55 -10.65
C MET A 1 -26.11 -29.72 -9.53
N SER A 2 -25.77 -30.34 -8.38
CA SER A 2 -25.04 -29.63 -7.32
C SER A 2 -23.62 -29.41 -7.83
N THR A 3 -23.27 -28.19 -8.18
CA THR A 3 -21.88 -27.82 -8.48
C THR A 3 -21.08 -28.08 -7.22
N GLY A 4 -20.24 -29.12 -7.23
CA GLY A 4 -19.37 -29.44 -6.10
C GLY A 4 -18.48 -28.26 -5.74
N VAL A 5 -18.09 -28.15 -4.47
CA VAL A 5 -17.14 -27.13 -4.01
C VAL A 5 -15.79 -27.39 -4.66
N GLN A 6 -15.23 -26.39 -5.34
CA GLN A 6 -13.87 -26.45 -5.85
C GLN A 6 -12.89 -26.32 -4.68
N GLN A 7 -11.94 -27.26 -4.58
CA GLN A 7 -10.94 -27.27 -3.53
C GLN A 7 -9.55 -27.07 -4.15
N TRP A 8 -8.78 -26.15 -3.57
CA TRP A 8 -7.38 -25.91 -3.94
C TRP A 8 -6.48 -26.26 -2.76
N THR A 9 -5.36 -26.94 -3.04
CA THR A 9 -4.31 -27.23 -2.06
C THR A 9 -3.06 -26.49 -2.48
N VAL A 10 -2.49 -25.69 -1.57
CA VAL A 10 -1.23 -24.96 -1.78
C VAL A 10 -0.18 -25.61 -0.89
N GLU A 11 0.75 -26.36 -1.50
CA GLU A 11 1.79 -27.10 -0.75
C GLU A 11 3.00 -26.21 -0.42
N LYS A 12 3.28 -25.23 -1.28
CA LYS A 12 4.39 -24.29 -1.13
C LYS A 12 3.93 -22.89 -1.53
N PRO A 13 4.47 -21.83 -0.93
CA PRO A 13 4.19 -20.48 -1.39
C PRO A 13 4.65 -20.34 -2.84
N TRP A 14 3.84 -19.67 -3.66
CA TRP A 14 4.27 -19.28 -5.01
C TRP A 14 5.43 -18.28 -4.92
N LEU A 15 5.38 -17.37 -3.95
CA LEU A 15 6.39 -16.35 -3.70
C LEU A 15 6.81 -16.38 -2.22
N GLU A 16 8.08 -16.67 -1.97
CA GLU A 16 8.63 -16.78 -0.61
C GLU A 16 9.43 -15.51 -0.27
N THR A 17 8.75 -14.51 0.30
CA THR A 17 9.35 -13.20 0.64
C THR A 17 9.82 -13.08 2.09
N HIS A 18 9.37 -13.99 2.96
CA HIS A 18 9.51 -13.89 4.42
C HIS A 18 9.06 -12.54 4.98
N CYS A 19 7.94 -12.00 4.47
CA CYS A 19 7.41 -10.74 4.97
C CYS A 19 7.14 -10.81 6.48
N LEU A 20 7.51 -9.76 7.22
CA LEU A 20 7.13 -9.65 8.63
C LEU A 20 5.67 -9.23 8.78
N LEU A 21 5.17 -8.38 7.88
CA LEU A 21 3.75 -8.09 7.77
C LEU A 21 3.41 -7.73 6.31
N GLY A 22 3.11 -8.76 5.52
CA GLY A 22 2.69 -8.63 4.13
C GLY A 22 1.23 -8.17 4.03
N GLU A 23 0.98 -7.05 3.35
CA GLU A 23 -0.33 -6.40 3.28
C GLU A 23 -0.56 -5.68 1.94
N GLY A 24 -1.78 -5.20 1.74
CA GLY A 24 -2.15 -4.31 0.62
C GLY A 24 -1.85 -4.84 -0.78
N PRO A 25 -2.23 -6.10 -1.13
CA PRO A 25 -2.04 -6.62 -2.47
C PRO A 25 -2.86 -5.84 -3.49
N PHE A 26 -2.21 -5.43 -4.58
CA PHE A 26 -2.81 -4.75 -5.71
C PHE A 26 -2.31 -5.36 -7.01
N TYR A 27 -3.23 -5.91 -7.82
CA TYR A 27 -2.89 -6.43 -9.14
C TYR A 27 -3.13 -5.37 -10.20
N GLU A 28 -2.08 -5.06 -10.94
CA GLU A 28 -2.09 -4.10 -12.03
C GLU A 28 -2.16 -4.81 -13.37
N GLU A 29 -3.35 -4.79 -13.97
CA GLU A 29 -3.61 -5.50 -15.23
C GLU A 29 -2.77 -4.97 -16.40
N SER A 30 -2.55 -3.65 -16.48
CA SER A 30 -1.81 -3.02 -17.57
C SER A 30 -0.35 -3.48 -17.68
N THR A 31 0.27 -3.86 -16.57
CA THR A 31 1.67 -4.31 -16.52
C THR A 31 1.82 -5.78 -16.15
N GLY A 32 0.73 -6.46 -15.78
CA GLY A 32 0.72 -7.83 -15.28
C GLY A 32 1.45 -7.98 -13.94
N THR A 33 1.50 -6.91 -13.14
CA THR A 33 2.32 -6.83 -11.92
C THR A 33 1.44 -6.94 -10.67
N LEU A 34 1.78 -7.84 -9.76
CA LEU A 34 1.27 -7.82 -8.39
C LEU A 34 2.19 -6.96 -7.53
N ARG A 35 1.62 -5.97 -6.84
CA ARG A 35 2.30 -5.09 -5.91
C ARG A 35 1.74 -5.28 -4.51
N PHE A 36 2.59 -5.28 -3.49
CA PHE A 36 2.17 -5.42 -2.08
C PHE A 36 3.27 -4.91 -1.16
N VAL A 37 2.94 -4.59 0.09
CA VAL A 37 3.90 -4.04 1.06
C VAL A 37 4.33 -5.07 2.08
N ASP A 38 5.51 -4.88 2.65
CA ASP A 38 5.89 -5.43 3.95
C ASP A 38 6.06 -4.28 4.93
N ILE A 39 5.03 -4.05 5.74
CA ILE A 39 4.91 -2.86 6.59
C ILE A 39 6.08 -2.79 7.58
N ARG A 40 6.42 -3.91 8.22
CA ARG A 40 7.41 -3.95 9.30
C ARG A 40 8.85 -3.96 8.78
N ASN A 41 9.11 -4.56 7.62
CA ASN A 41 10.42 -4.45 6.98
C ASN A 41 10.58 -3.18 6.12
N LYS A 42 9.53 -2.35 6.02
CA LYS A 42 9.51 -1.11 5.23
C LYS A 42 9.79 -1.33 3.74
N ARG A 43 9.18 -2.37 3.16
CA ARG A 43 9.41 -2.75 1.76
C ARG A 43 8.15 -2.63 0.93
N LEU A 44 8.34 -2.31 -0.35
CA LEU A 44 7.32 -2.42 -1.39
C LEU A 44 7.80 -3.44 -2.43
N HIS A 45 7.00 -4.47 -2.65
CA HIS A 45 7.29 -5.55 -3.57
C HIS A 45 6.51 -5.38 -4.87
N HIS A 46 7.14 -5.70 -5.99
CA HIS A 46 6.53 -5.82 -7.31
C HIS A 46 6.94 -7.16 -7.92
N VAL A 47 6.00 -7.93 -8.44
CA VAL A 47 6.29 -9.20 -9.12
C VAL A 47 5.43 -9.32 -10.37
N LYS A 48 6.04 -9.58 -11.51
CA LYS A 48 5.31 -9.85 -12.75
C LYS A 48 4.82 -11.28 -12.72
N VAL A 49 3.50 -11.46 -12.69
CA VAL A 49 2.88 -12.77 -12.46
C VAL A 49 3.24 -13.76 -13.58
N ALA A 50 3.27 -13.30 -14.83
CA ALA A 50 3.61 -14.11 -16.00
C ALA A 50 5.09 -14.54 -16.03
N ASP A 51 5.99 -13.70 -15.53
CA ASP A 51 7.44 -13.96 -15.50
C ASP A 51 7.83 -14.87 -14.32
N GLY A 52 6.91 -15.07 -13.38
CA GLY A 52 7.10 -15.92 -12.21
C GLY A 52 7.80 -15.23 -11.03
N PRO A 53 8.03 -15.98 -9.93
CA PRO A 53 8.55 -15.44 -8.67
C PRO A 53 9.93 -14.79 -8.77
N SER A 54 10.75 -15.20 -9.74
CA SER A 54 12.07 -14.63 -10.00
C SER A 54 12.04 -13.19 -10.50
N SER A 55 10.87 -12.70 -10.93
CA SER A 55 10.68 -11.30 -11.34
C SER A 55 10.48 -10.34 -10.17
N LEU A 56 10.50 -10.83 -8.93
CA LEU A 56 10.34 -10.01 -7.73
C LEU A 56 11.37 -8.88 -7.68
N LYS A 57 10.87 -7.66 -7.61
CA LYS A 57 11.62 -6.44 -7.30
C LYS A 57 11.14 -5.88 -5.97
N THR A 58 12.07 -5.33 -5.20
CA THR A 58 11.79 -4.78 -3.88
C THR A 58 12.38 -3.39 -3.77
N ILE A 59 11.55 -2.42 -3.39
CA ILE A 59 11.96 -1.08 -3.00
C ILE A 59 12.04 -1.05 -1.48
N GLN A 60 13.17 -0.61 -0.93
CA GLN A 60 13.38 -0.45 0.50
C GLN A 60 13.16 1.01 0.89
N LEU A 61 12.23 1.25 1.81
CA LEU A 61 11.90 2.58 2.32
C LEU A 61 12.45 2.79 3.74
N ASP A 62 12.56 4.05 4.15
CA ASP A 62 12.92 4.47 5.51
C ASP A 62 11.69 4.61 6.44
N VAL A 63 10.49 4.59 5.87
CA VAL A 63 9.18 4.64 6.54
C VAL A 63 8.38 3.37 6.27
N CYS A 64 7.44 3.02 7.16
CA CYS A 64 6.51 1.91 6.94
C CYS A 64 5.52 2.25 5.82
N PRO A 65 5.54 1.57 4.65
CA PRO A 65 4.47 1.64 3.66
C PRO A 65 3.33 0.70 4.08
N THR A 66 2.09 1.03 3.72
CA THR A 66 0.92 0.31 4.27
C THR A 66 -0.10 -0.12 3.21
N VAL A 67 -0.32 0.70 2.19
CA VAL A 67 -1.20 0.40 1.06
C VAL A 67 -0.79 1.25 -0.15
N THR A 68 -1.10 0.79 -1.36
CA THR A 68 -0.79 1.53 -2.60
C THR A 68 -2.02 1.71 -3.46
N ALA A 69 -1.99 2.72 -4.33
CA ALA A 69 -2.99 2.93 -5.35
C ALA A 69 -2.35 3.53 -6.60
N ASN A 70 -2.95 3.26 -7.76
CA ASN A 70 -2.59 3.95 -9.00
C ASN A 70 -3.18 5.36 -8.99
N MET A 71 -2.57 6.23 -9.78
CA MET A 71 -3.05 7.61 -9.98
C MET A 71 -3.58 7.75 -11.41
N ALA A 72 -4.79 8.26 -11.59
CA ALA A 72 -5.41 8.46 -12.89
C ALA A 72 -4.51 9.27 -13.84
N GLY A 73 -4.31 8.75 -15.06
CA GLY A 73 -3.50 9.41 -16.08
C GLY A 73 -1.99 9.38 -15.82
N VAL A 74 -1.52 8.62 -14.82
CA VAL A 74 -0.11 8.46 -14.49
C VAL A 74 0.30 7.01 -14.71
N ASP A 75 1.46 6.78 -15.35
CA ASP A 75 2.01 5.44 -15.48
C ASP A 75 2.48 4.95 -14.08
N PRO A 76 1.92 3.85 -13.57
CA PRO A 76 2.30 3.28 -12.27
C PRO A 76 3.74 2.77 -12.20
N GLN A 77 4.43 2.61 -13.33
CA GLN A 77 5.88 2.34 -13.36
C GLN A 77 6.72 3.61 -13.13
N GLU A 78 6.11 4.79 -13.21
CA GLU A 78 6.76 6.07 -12.91
C GLU A 78 6.39 6.55 -11.51
N ARG A 79 5.08 6.62 -11.20
CA ARG A 79 4.59 7.14 -9.92
C ARG A 79 3.33 6.44 -9.45
N ILE A 80 3.22 6.26 -8.14
CA ILE A 80 2.05 5.70 -7.48
C ILE A 80 1.72 6.47 -6.21
N ALA A 81 0.46 6.42 -5.79
CA ALA A 81 0.06 6.87 -4.47
C ALA A 81 0.37 5.77 -3.43
N ILE A 82 0.87 6.16 -2.27
CA ILE A 82 1.23 5.24 -1.19
C ILE A 82 0.81 5.78 0.17
N GLY A 83 0.13 4.95 0.95
CA GLY A 83 -0.03 5.15 2.38
C GLY A 83 1.27 4.83 3.09
N ILE A 84 1.77 5.78 3.89
CA ILE A 84 2.93 5.60 4.76
C ILE A 84 2.57 5.93 6.20
N LYS A 85 3.43 5.61 7.17
CA LYS A 85 3.17 5.84 8.62
C LYS A 85 2.46 7.17 8.90
N TYR A 86 2.94 8.26 8.32
CA TYR A 86 2.50 9.62 8.66
C TYR A 86 1.40 10.20 7.76
N GLY A 87 1.00 9.54 6.68
CA GLY A 87 0.00 10.10 5.77
C GLY A 87 0.01 9.50 4.37
N LEU A 88 -0.56 10.28 3.44
CA LEU A 88 -0.54 10.00 2.01
C LEU A 88 0.70 10.61 1.36
N ALA A 89 1.43 9.80 0.60
CA ALA A 89 2.58 10.22 -0.18
C ALA A 89 2.45 9.78 -1.65
N VAL A 90 3.28 10.38 -2.50
CA VAL A 90 3.51 9.92 -3.88
C VAL A 90 4.91 9.35 -3.97
N LEU A 91 5.03 8.11 -4.43
CA LEU A 91 6.30 7.43 -4.66
C LEU A 91 6.72 7.60 -6.12
N ASP A 92 7.93 8.10 -6.37
CA ASP A 92 8.64 7.97 -7.65
C ASP A 92 9.29 6.58 -7.68
N VAL A 93 8.73 5.68 -8.48
CA VAL A 93 9.07 4.26 -8.49
C VAL A 93 10.49 4.02 -9.00
N LYS A 94 10.96 4.85 -9.93
CA LYS A 94 12.30 4.71 -10.52
C LYS A 94 13.39 5.26 -9.62
N LYS A 95 13.11 6.36 -8.91
CA LYS A 95 14.06 6.98 -7.98
C LYS A 95 14.02 6.33 -6.60
N GLU A 96 12.99 5.54 -6.31
CA GLU A 96 12.76 4.93 -5.00
C GLU A 96 12.66 5.98 -3.88
N THR A 97 12.10 7.14 -4.21
CA THR A 97 11.89 8.28 -3.29
C THR A 97 10.42 8.64 -3.23
N TYR A 98 9.95 9.16 -2.10
CA TYR A 98 8.57 9.60 -1.94
C TYR A 98 8.48 11.03 -1.41
N ASP A 99 7.39 11.70 -1.78
CA ASP A 99 7.01 13.01 -1.28
C ASP A 99 5.72 12.89 -0.46
N LEU A 100 5.74 13.33 0.80
CA LEU A 100 4.54 13.38 1.64
C LEU A 100 3.62 14.51 1.15
N ILE A 101 2.41 14.15 0.72
CA ILE A 101 1.43 15.10 0.15
C ILE A 101 0.44 15.56 1.20
N GLN A 102 -0.05 14.64 2.04
CA GLN A 102 -1.01 14.95 3.09
C GLN A 102 -0.64 14.20 4.37
N PRO A 103 -0.04 14.89 5.37
CA PRO A 103 0.13 14.31 6.69
C PRO A 103 -1.22 14.10 7.38
N PHE A 104 -1.29 13.10 8.26
CA PHE A 104 -2.45 12.90 9.12
C PHE A 104 -2.57 13.97 10.21
N GLU A 105 -1.43 14.36 10.79
CA GLU A 105 -1.33 15.30 11.90
C GLU A 105 -0.04 16.12 11.75
N GLU A 106 -0.10 17.41 12.08
CA GLU A 106 1.07 18.30 12.22
C GLU A 106 1.05 18.94 13.62
N PRO A 107 2.02 18.64 14.50
CA PRO A 107 3.18 17.75 14.29
C PRO A 107 2.82 16.26 14.22
N PRO A 108 3.71 15.40 13.69
CA PRO A 108 3.47 13.96 13.60
C PRO A 108 3.22 13.31 14.96
N ASN A 109 2.20 12.45 15.01
CA ASN A 109 1.92 11.63 16.19
C ASN A 109 2.63 10.28 16.07
N GLU A 110 3.77 10.14 16.75
CA GLU A 110 4.59 8.93 16.72
C GLU A 110 3.85 7.67 17.16
N ARG A 111 2.78 7.82 17.96
CA ARG A 111 1.94 6.72 18.43
C ARG A 111 1.11 6.08 17.32
N MET A 112 0.89 6.80 16.23
CA MET A 112 -0.03 6.40 15.16
C MET A 112 0.72 6.01 13.89
N ARG A 113 0.11 5.12 13.12
CA ARG A 113 0.49 4.81 11.75
C ARG A 113 -0.75 4.65 10.88
N SER A 114 -0.60 4.79 9.56
CA SER A 114 -1.58 4.21 8.64
C SER A 114 -1.62 2.68 8.76
N ASN A 115 -2.72 2.09 8.30
CA ASN A 115 -2.88 0.66 8.07
C ASN A 115 -3.43 0.47 6.65
N ASP A 116 -4.55 -0.22 6.50
CA ASP A 116 -5.17 -0.43 5.22
C ASP A 116 -5.81 0.85 4.65
N GLY A 117 -6.14 0.80 3.37
CA GLY A 117 -6.81 1.87 2.65
C GLY A 117 -7.37 1.39 1.31
N GLY A 118 -8.02 2.29 0.60
CA GLY A 118 -8.62 1.96 -0.67
C GLY A 118 -9.08 3.19 -1.43
N VAL A 119 -9.14 3.06 -2.75
CA VAL A 119 -9.70 4.09 -3.62
C VAL A 119 -11.17 3.78 -3.83
N ASP A 120 -12.02 4.76 -3.56
CA ASP A 120 -13.45 4.63 -3.81
C ASP A 120 -13.81 4.89 -5.29
N PRO A 121 -15.06 4.64 -5.72
CA PRO A 121 -15.45 4.83 -7.12
C PRO A 121 -15.34 6.26 -7.66
N LEU A 122 -15.08 7.25 -6.81
CA LEU A 122 -14.86 8.65 -7.21
C LEU A 122 -13.38 9.02 -7.24
N GLY A 123 -12.46 8.05 -7.10
CA GLY A 123 -11.01 8.29 -7.14
C GLY A 123 -10.45 8.81 -5.82
N ARG A 124 -11.22 8.80 -4.73
CA ARG A 124 -10.73 9.30 -3.43
C ARG A 124 -9.97 8.19 -2.71
N PHE A 125 -8.74 8.47 -2.32
CA PHE A 125 -7.92 7.50 -1.57
C PHE A 125 -8.14 7.65 -0.06
N TRP A 126 -8.75 6.64 0.54
CA TRP A 126 -9.00 6.53 1.97
C TRP A 126 -7.88 5.76 2.66
N LEU A 127 -7.44 6.22 3.83
CA LEU A 127 -6.41 5.56 4.63
C LEU A 127 -6.89 5.44 6.09
N GLY A 128 -6.93 4.23 6.64
CA GLY A 128 -7.20 4.03 8.06
C GLY A 128 -5.93 4.22 8.89
N THR A 129 -6.07 4.67 10.14
CA THR A 129 -4.97 4.77 11.11
C THR A 129 -5.19 3.93 12.35
N MET A 130 -4.10 3.51 12.98
CA MET A 130 -4.10 2.73 14.23
C MET A 130 -2.83 2.97 15.03
N THR A 131 -2.79 2.50 16.28
CA THR A 131 -1.58 2.52 17.11
C THR A 131 -0.45 1.76 16.42
N ASP A 132 0.75 2.35 16.38
CA ASP A 132 1.96 1.76 15.83
C ASP A 132 2.57 0.70 16.76
N PHE A 133 3.46 -0.12 16.20
CA PHE A 133 4.06 -1.26 16.88
C PHE A 133 4.91 -0.83 18.08
N GLY A 134 4.78 -1.57 19.19
CA GLY A 134 5.64 -1.37 20.35
C GLY A 134 5.33 -0.11 21.18
N LEU A 135 4.28 0.63 20.86
CA LEU A 135 3.94 1.87 21.56
C LEU A 135 2.93 1.67 22.69
N GLY A 136 2.91 0.52 23.34
CA GLY A 136 2.02 0.23 24.48
C GLY A 136 0.64 -0.32 24.06
N PRO A 137 -0.36 -0.33 24.95
CA PRO A 137 -1.65 -0.99 24.70
C PRO A 137 -2.44 -0.26 23.61
N PHE A 138 -3.28 -0.99 22.89
CA PHE A 138 -4.21 -0.42 21.91
C PHE A 138 -5.22 0.51 22.60
N LYS A 139 -5.52 1.65 21.97
CA LYS A 139 -6.51 2.62 22.42
C LYS A 139 -7.52 2.91 21.30
N PRO A 140 -8.71 3.42 21.60
CA PRO A 140 -9.68 3.85 20.59
C PRO A 140 -9.28 5.20 19.95
N GLU A 141 -8.11 5.24 19.33
CA GLU A 141 -7.49 6.44 18.75
C GLU A 141 -7.33 6.35 17.22
N GLY A 142 -7.64 5.18 16.64
CA GLY A 142 -7.67 4.98 15.20
C GLY A 142 -8.74 5.84 14.53
N LYS A 143 -8.42 6.34 13.34
CA LYS A 143 -9.27 7.23 12.56
C LYS A 143 -9.37 6.70 11.13
N LEU A 144 -10.48 7.01 10.47
CA LEU A 144 -10.57 6.99 9.01
C LEU A 144 -10.74 8.44 8.58
N PRO A 145 -9.63 9.18 8.35
CA PRO A 145 -9.69 10.57 7.96
C PRO A 145 -10.47 10.69 6.66
N CYS A 146 -11.30 11.73 6.56
CA CYS A 146 -11.91 12.08 5.28
C CYS A 146 -10.78 12.28 4.27
N PRO A 147 -10.85 11.65 3.07
CA PRO A 147 -9.85 11.87 2.04
C PRO A 147 -9.80 13.37 1.78
N ALA A 148 -8.59 13.93 1.72
CA ALA A 148 -8.41 15.35 1.46
C ALA A 148 -9.25 15.74 0.23
N ALA A 149 -10.23 16.63 0.43
CA ALA A 149 -10.95 17.21 -0.69
C ALA A 149 -9.92 17.90 -1.59
N PRO A 150 -10.06 17.81 -2.93
CA PRO A 150 -9.01 18.20 -3.85
C PRO A 150 -8.82 19.72 -3.83
N HIS A 151 -7.84 20.21 -3.06
CA HIS A 151 -7.18 21.45 -3.41
C HIS A 151 -6.20 21.14 -4.55
N HIS A 152 -6.73 21.19 -5.77
CA HIS A 152 -6.05 21.25 -7.07
C HIS A 152 -5.04 20.14 -7.48
N ALA A 153 -4.55 19.29 -6.57
CA ALA A 153 -3.54 18.26 -6.88
C ALA A 153 -4.10 16.84 -7.07
N CYS A 154 -5.34 16.57 -6.64
CA CYS A 154 -5.92 15.20 -6.61
C CYS A 154 -7.06 14.95 -7.61
N HIS A 155 -7.24 15.80 -8.64
CA HIS A 155 -8.22 15.53 -9.70
C HIS A 155 -7.85 14.34 -10.61
N ASN A 156 -6.65 13.79 -10.44
CA ASN A 156 -6.07 12.73 -11.26
C ASN A 156 -5.54 11.57 -10.40
N ILE A 157 -6.29 11.13 -9.37
CA ILE A 157 -6.07 9.82 -8.74
C ILE A 157 -7.18 8.88 -9.20
#